data_AF-A0A261SEN8-F1
#
_entry.id   AF-A0A261SEN8-F1
#
_cell.length_a   1.000
_cell.length_b   1.000
_cell.length_c   1.000
_cell.angle_alpha   90.00
_cell.angle_beta   90.00
_cell.angle_gamma   90.00
#
_symmetry.space_group_name_H-M   'P 1'
#
loop_
_entity.id
_entity.type
_entity.pdbx_description
1 polymer ?
#
loop_
_entity_poly.entity_id
_entity_poly.type
_entity_poly.pdbx_seq_one_letter_code
_entity_poly.pdbx_strand_id
1 'polypeptide(L)'
;MNGQSQARTDADTTPARVHPAPIPSPDTLPFWQAAAEGRFLLRRCAACAQAHWYPRPRCPLCGGDAAWTEGSGRGRVYSFTTVAHAEAPFVLAFVTLAEGPSMLTHLVNPPADGWAIGDAVRVTFAATDGSYPLPVFEPDTDAHVAGDKQ
;
A
#
# COMPACT_ATOMS: atom_id res chain seq x y z
N MET A 1 41.58 25.88 25.54
CA MET A 1 41.16 24.50 25.22
C MET A 1 39.66 24.42 25.46
N ASN A 2 38.84 24.83 24.50
CA ASN A 2 37.38 24.77 24.61
C ASN A 2 36.86 23.80 23.55
N GLY A 3 36.64 22.55 23.94
CA GLY A 3 35.92 21.56 23.15
C GLY A 3 34.43 21.74 23.38
N GLN A 4 33.74 22.40 22.46
CA GLN A 4 32.28 22.32 22.37
C GLN A 4 31.94 21.28 21.31
N SER A 5 31.62 20.08 21.79
CA SER A 5 30.91 19.05 21.03
C SER A 5 29.50 19.59 20.76
N GLN A 6 29.20 19.89 19.49
CA GLN A 6 27.83 20.09 19.06
C GLN A 6 27.36 18.81 18.37
N ALA A 7 26.43 18.13 19.07
CA ALA A 7 25.60 17.10 18.49
C ALA A 7 24.79 17.69 17.33
N ARG A 8 24.86 17.06 16.15
CA ARG A 8 23.92 17.32 15.06
C ARG A 8 22.70 16.43 15.29
N THR A 9 21.68 17.02 15.91
CA THR A 9 20.33 16.47 15.97
C THR A 9 19.53 17.12 14.84
N ASP A 10 19.80 16.72 13.62
CA ASP A 10 18.93 17.07 12.49
C ASP A 10 18.06 15.83 12.27
N ALA A 11 16.85 15.85 12.83
CA ALA A 11 15.79 14.94 12.44
C ALA A 11 15.52 15.21 10.95
N ASP A 12 16.13 14.38 10.10
CA ASP A 12 16.01 14.40 8.65
C ASP A 12 14.55 14.23 8.27
N THR A 13 13.84 15.36 8.15
CA THR A 13 12.48 15.39 7.65
C THR A 13 12.59 15.33 6.14
N THR A 14 12.83 14.12 5.62
CA THR A 14 12.72 13.85 4.19
C THR A 14 11.35 14.38 3.72
N PRO A 15 11.29 15.30 2.74
CA PRO A 15 10.02 15.88 2.32
C PRO A 15 9.08 14.77 1.83
N ALA A 16 7.86 14.77 2.36
CA ALA A 16 6.85 13.79 1.98
C ALA A 16 6.54 13.94 0.48
N ARG A 17 6.69 12.84 -0.27
CA ARG A 17 6.38 12.82 -1.70
C ARG A 17 4.90 13.12 -1.92
N VAL A 18 4.60 14.07 -2.79
CA VAL A 18 3.23 14.31 -3.26
C VAL A 18 2.89 13.26 -4.31
N HIS A 19 1.81 12.50 -4.09
CA HIS A 19 1.32 11.53 -5.06
C HIS A 19 0.44 12.23 -6.11
N PRO A 20 0.62 11.91 -7.41
CA PRO A 20 -0.28 12.41 -8.44
C PRO A 20 -1.67 11.80 -8.22
N ALA A 21 -2.70 12.64 -8.32
CA ALA A 21 -4.07 12.21 -8.18
C ALA A 21 -4.45 11.19 -9.26
N PRO A 22 -5.16 10.12 -8.89
CA PRO A 22 -5.69 9.19 -9.88
C PRO A 22 -6.74 9.89 -10.74
N ILE A 23 -6.87 9.46 -11.99
CA ILE A 23 -7.94 9.90 -12.89
C ILE A 23 -9.06 8.85 -12.84
N PRO A 24 -10.22 9.13 -12.20
CA PRO A 24 -11.31 8.16 -12.13
C PRO A 24 -11.93 7.91 -13.50
N SER A 25 -12.08 6.64 -13.84
CA SER A 25 -13.02 6.16 -14.87
C SER A 25 -14.30 5.62 -14.22
N PRO A 26 -15.41 5.44 -14.96
CA PRO A 26 -16.64 4.83 -14.42
C PRO A 26 -16.42 3.50 -13.70
N ASP A 27 -15.50 2.66 -14.21
CA ASP A 27 -15.20 1.35 -13.63
C ASP A 27 -14.43 1.43 -12.30
N THR A 28 -13.64 2.50 -12.12
CA THR A 28 -12.79 2.72 -10.94
C THR A 28 -13.38 3.71 -9.94
N LEU A 29 -14.39 4.49 -10.33
CA LEU A 29 -14.98 5.52 -9.48
C LEU A 29 -15.45 4.98 -8.11
N PRO A 30 -16.11 3.81 -8.01
CA PRO A 30 -16.50 3.28 -6.70
C PRO A 30 -15.32 2.97 -5.79
N PHE A 31 -14.18 2.56 -6.36
CA PHE A 31 -12.95 2.33 -5.60
C PHE A 31 -12.41 3.64 -5.02
N TRP A 32 -12.35 4.69 -5.83
CA TRP A 32 -11.84 5.99 -5.38
C TRP A 32 -12.76 6.67 -4.36
N GLN A 33 -14.07 6.57 -4.53
CA GLN A 33 -15.03 7.05 -3.53
C GLN A 33 -14.87 6.33 -2.19
N ALA A 34 -14.74 5.01 -2.21
CA ALA A 34 -14.47 4.25 -0.99
C ALA A 34 -13.11 4.60 -0.38
N ALA A 35 -12.08 4.82 -1.19
CA ALA A 35 -10.77 5.27 -0.71
C ALA A 35 -10.84 6.62 0.02
N ALA A 36 -11.65 7.57 -0.48
CA ALA A 36 -11.90 8.84 0.20
C ALA A 36 -12.61 8.68 1.55
N GLU A 37 -13.32 7.58 1.76
CA GLU A 37 -13.96 7.19 3.02
C GLU A 37 -13.05 6.30 3.89
N GLY A 38 -11.80 6.05 3.48
CA GLY A 38 -10.88 5.17 4.18
C GLY A 38 -11.17 3.68 4.03
N ARG A 39 -11.99 3.29 3.04
CA ARG A 39 -12.37 1.89 2.77
C ARG A 39 -11.59 1.34 1.58
N PHE A 40 -11.03 0.15 1.76
CA PHE A 40 -10.30 -0.54 0.70
C PHE A 40 -11.19 -1.57 0.01
N LEU A 41 -11.40 -1.40 -1.31
CA LEU A 41 -12.24 -2.30 -2.09
C LEU A 41 -11.42 -3.21 -3.01
N LEU A 42 -11.90 -4.44 -3.17
CA LEU A 42 -11.44 -5.41 -4.15
C LEU A 42 -12.60 -5.87 -5.02
N ARG A 43 -12.29 -6.38 -6.21
CA ARG A 43 -13.28 -7.09 -7.02
C ARG A 43 -13.30 -8.56 -6.62
N ARG A 44 -14.50 -9.09 -6.39
CA ARG A 44 -14.74 -10.52 -6.13
C ARG A 44 -15.73 -11.07 -7.15
N CYS A 45 -15.38 -12.19 -7.77
CA CYS A 45 -16.23 -12.84 -8.76
C CYS A 45 -17.40 -13.56 -8.08
N ALA A 46 -18.62 -13.36 -8.60
CA ALA A 46 -19.81 -14.06 -8.11
C ALA A 46 -19.85 -15.55 -8.50
N ALA A 47 -19.15 -15.94 -9.57
CA ALA A 47 -19.16 -17.31 -10.09
C ALA A 47 -18.09 -18.21 -9.45
N CYS A 48 -16.84 -17.74 -9.32
CA CYS A 48 -15.74 -18.54 -8.76
C CYS A 48 -15.28 -18.11 -7.37
N ALA A 49 -15.92 -17.09 -6.78
CA ALA A 49 -15.62 -16.51 -5.47
C ALA A 49 -14.19 -15.92 -5.31
N GLN A 50 -13.35 -15.95 -6.34
CA GLN A 50 -11.99 -15.42 -6.29
C GLN A 50 -11.98 -13.89 -6.29
N ALA A 51 -11.12 -13.32 -5.44
CA ALA A 51 -10.78 -11.91 -5.50
C ALA A 51 -9.74 -11.66 -6.59
N HIS A 52 -9.74 -10.48 -7.21
CA HIS A 52 -8.71 -10.08 -8.14
C HIS A 52 -8.35 -8.60 -8.03
N TRP A 53 -7.08 -8.31 -8.27
CA TRP A 53 -6.54 -6.95 -8.32
C TRP A 53 -6.16 -6.57 -9.74
N TYR A 54 -7.13 -5.95 -10.39
CA TYR A 54 -7.07 -4.86 -11.35
C TYR A 54 -8.55 -4.50 -11.54
N PRO A 55 -8.96 -3.23 -11.44
CA PRO A 55 -10.37 -2.85 -11.35
C PRO A 55 -11.08 -3.06 -12.69
N ARG A 56 -11.58 -4.28 -12.91
CA ARG A 56 -12.35 -4.67 -14.10
C ARG A 56 -13.67 -5.31 -13.66
N PRO A 57 -14.77 -5.13 -14.42
CA PRO A 57 -16.07 -5.71 -14.07
C PRO A 57 -16.15 -7.23 -14.35
N ARG A 58 -15.31 -7.76 -15.24
CA ARG A 58 -15.24 -9.20 -15.53
C ARG A 58 -14.02 -9.86 -14.89
N CYS A 59 -14.25 -11.04 -14.32
CA CYS A 59 -13.21 -11.85 -13.70
C CYS A 59 -12.18 -12.32 -14.73
N PRO A 60 -10.88 -12.08 -14.52
CA PRO A 60 -9.83 -12.55 -15.44
C PRO A 60 -9.58 -14.06 -15.36
N LEU A 61 -10.13 -14.76 -14.36
CA LEU A 61 -9.88 -16.18 -14.11
C LEU A 61 -10.92 -17.08 -14.78
N CYS A 62 -12.21 -16.74 -14.69
CA CYS A 62 -13.30 -17.55 -15.24
C CYS A 62 -14.25 -16.78 -16.19
N GLY A 63 -14.06 -15.47 -16.36
CA GLY A 63 -14.90 -14.63 -17.23
C GLY A 63 -16.25 -14.19 -16.64
N GLY A 64 -16.63 -14.67 -15.45
CA GLY A 64 -17.87 -14.28 -14.78
C GLY A 64 -17.87 -12.83 -14.26
N ASP A 65 -19.03 -12.36 -13.82
CA ASP A 65 -19.17 -11.01 -13.28
C ASP A 65 -18.49 -10.86 -11.91
N ALA A 66 -17.87 -9.70 -11.69
CA ALA A 66 -17.21 -9.35 -10.45
C ALA A 66 -17.82 -8.10 -9.83
N ALA A 67 -18.16 -8.19 -8.55
CA ALA A 67 -18.69 -7.08 -7.76
C ALA A 67 -17.61 -6.48 -6.87
N TRP A 68 -17.80 -5.22 -6.46
CA TRP A 68 -16.97 -4.61 -5.44
C TRP A 68 -17.30 -5.20 -4.07
N THR A 69 -16.26 -5.58 -3.32
CA THR A 69 -16.35 -6.06 -1.94
C THR A 69 -15.26 -5.39 -1.12
N GLU A 70 -15.55 -5.09 0.14
CA GLU A 70 -14.54 -4.58 1.07
C GLU A 70 -13.47 -5.64 1.32
N GLY A 71 -12.20 -5.23 1.16
CA GLY A 71 -11.04 -6.04 1.49
C GLY A 71 -10.59 -5.76 2.92
N SER A 72 -9.89 -6.71 3.52
CA SER A 72 -9.30 -6.57 4.85
C SER A 72 -8.27 -5.44 4.92
N GLY A 73 -7.71 -5.05 3.78
CA GLY A 73 -6.60 -4.10 3.70
C GLY A 73 -5.28 -4.67 4.21
N ARG A 74 -5.20 -5.96 4.53
CA ARG A 74 -3.98 -6.61 5.03
C ARG A 74 -3.24 -7.33 3.92
N GLY A 75 -1.93 -7.44 4.05
CA GLY A 75 -1.11 -8.16 3.10
C GLY A 75 0.29 -8.44 3.62
N ARG A 76 1.13 -8.97 2.72
CA ARG A 76 2.56 -9.18 2.95
C ARG A 76 3.37 -8.62 1.81
N VAL A 77 4.54 -8.07 2.13
CA VAL A 77 5.49 -7.61 1.11
C VAL A 77 6.01 -8.81 0.32
N TYR A 78 5.63 -8.92 -0.95
CA TYR A 78 6.12 -9.97 -1.85
C TYR A 78 7.50 -9.62 -2.39
N SER A 79 7.67 -8.38 -2.84
CA SER A 79 8.95 -7.81 -3.25
C SER A 79 8.88 -6.30 -3.20
N PHE A 80 10.03 -5.64 -3.03
CA PHE A 80 10.11 -4.19 -3.02
C PHE A 80 11.42 -3.69 -3.63
N THR A 81 11.43 -2.41 -3.99
CA THR A 81 12.61 -1.70 -4.47
C THR A 81 12.59 -0.26 -4.01
N THR A 82 13.75 0.28 -3.66
CA THR A 82 13.92 1.69 -3.30
C THR A 82 14.27 2.48 -4.56
N VAL A 83 13.43 3.43 -4.91
CA VAL A 83 13.69 4.38 -6.00
C VAL A 83 14.50 5.55 -5.42
N ALA A 84 15.82 5.42 -5.43
CA ALA A 84 16.73 6.39 -4.82
C ALA A 84 16.94 7.67 -5.67
N HIS A 85 16.82 7.56 -7.00
CA HIS A 85 17.04 8.67 -7.93
C HIS A 85 15.72 9.36 -8.27
N ALA A 86 15.09 9.96 -7.27
CA ALA A 86 13.89 10.78 -7.39
C ALA A 86 14.05 12.04 -6.53
N GLU A 87 13.24 13.07 -6.78
CA GLU A 87 13.25 14.30 -5.96
C GLU A 87 13.02 14.00 -4.47
N ALA A 88 12.13 13.04 -4.19
CA ALA A 88 11.95 12.42 -2.87
C ALA A 88 12.01 10.90 -3.03
N PRO A 89 13.02 10.20 -2.45
CA PRO A 89 13.12 8.74 -2.50
C PRO A 89 11.87 8.04 -1.93
N PHE A 90 11.50 6.91 -2.51
CA PHE A 90 10.33 6.14 -2.07
C PHE A 90 10.52 4.64 -2.33
N VAL A 91 9.73 3.82 -1.66
CA VAL A 91 9.73 2.36 -1.81
C VAL A 91 8.52 1.93 -2.62
N LEU A 92 8.76 1.26 -3.75
CA LEU A 92 7.74 0.54 -4.51
C LEU A 92 7.69 -0.90 -4.07
N ALA A 93 6.50 -1.47 -3.92
CA ALA A 93 6.34 -2.86 -3.57
C ALA A 93 5.20 -3.53 -4.29
N PHE A 94 5.37 -4.82 -4.55
CA PHE A 94 4.26 -5.73 -4.72
C PHE A 94 3.85 -6.25 -3.34
N VAL A 95 2.61 -6.00 -2.96
CA VAL A 95 2.00 -6.54 -1.74
C VAL A 95 1.01 -7.62 -2.14
N THR A 96 1.20 -8.83 -1.62
CA THR A 96 0.20 -9.90 -1.74
C THR A 96 -0.84 -9.68 -0.66
N LEU A 97 -2.07 -9.36 -1.07
CA LEU A 97 -3.19 -9.12 -0.19
C LEU A 97 -3.66 -10.44 0.45
N ALA A 98 -4.25 -10.36 1.64
CA ALA A 98 -4.76 -11.54 2.35
C ALA A 98 -5.82 -12.31 1.52
N GLU A 99 -6.53 -11.63 0.63
CA GLU A 99 -7.52 -12.22 -0.28
C GLU A 99 -6.89 -12.95 -1.48
N GLY A 100 -5.55 -12.91 -1.64
CA GLY A 100 -4.80 -13.62 -2.66
C GLY A 100 -4.11 -12.77 -3.74
N PRO A 101 -4.71 -11.69 -4.29
CA PRO A 101 -4.09 -10.99 -5.41
C PRO A 101 -2.94 -10.07 -4.95
N SER A 102 -1.99 -9.82 -5.87
CA SER A 102 -0.88 -8.88 -5.64
C SER A 102 -1.17 -7.49 -6.21
N MET A 103 -0.84 -6.46 -5.43
CA MET A 103 -1.02 -5.05 -5.77
C MET A 103 0.34 -4.34 -5.82
N LEU A 104 0.59 -3.57 -6.89
CA LEU A 104 1.70 -2.61 -6.93
C LEU A 104 1.29 -1.35 -6.16
N THR A 105 2.10 -0.96 -5.18
CA THR A 105 1.83 0.15 -4.27
C THR A 105 3.12 0.72 -3.69
N HIS A 106 3.01 1.72 -2.82
CA HIS A 106 4.12 2.28 -2.07
C HIS A 106 4.14 1.75 -0.64
N LEU A 107 5.35 1.58 -0.09
CA LEU A 107 5.52 1.35 1.33
C LEU A 107 5.90 2.67 2.02
N VAL A 108 5.21 2.97 3.12
CA VAL A 108 5.36 4.21 3.92
C VAL A 108 5.53 3.87 5.40
N ASN A 109 6.04 4.81 6.19
CA ASN A 109 6.27 4.62 7.63
C ASN A 109 7.12 3.36 7.92
N PRO A 110 8.35 3.26 7.37
CA PRO A 110 9.16 2.05 7.49
C PRO A 110 9.39 1.67 8.96
N PRO A 111 9.50 0.36 9.28
CA PRO A 111 9.98 -0.09 10.58
C PRO A 111 11.39 0.47 10.89
N ALA A 112 11.79 0.44 12.15
CA ALA A 112 13.11 0.92 12.58
C ALA A 112 14.27 0.20 11.86
N ASP A 113 14.12 -1.10 11.59
CA ASP A 113 15.11 -1.93 10.91
C ASP A 113 14.97 -1.87 9.37
N GLY A 114 14.06 -1.04 8.85
CA GLY A 114 13.72 -0.97 7.43
C GLY A 114 12.73 -2.05 6.99
N TRP A 115 12.54 -2.16 5.67
CA TRP A 115 11.63 -3.12 5.05
C TRP A 115 12.32 -4.45 4.75
N ALA A 116 11.60 -5.55 4.96
CA ALA A 116 11.98 -6.90 4.55
C ALA A 116 10.88 -7.57 3.72
N ILE A 117 11.27 -8.53 2.88
CA ILE A 117 10.32 -9.39 2.18
C ILE A 117 9.61 -10.27 3.23
N GLY A 118 8.28 -10.35 3.13
CA GLY A 118 7.43 -11.10 4.06
C GLY A 118 6.81 -10.24 5.17
N ASP A 119 7.24 -8.99 5.33
CA ASP A 119 6.70 -8.06 6.32
C ASP A 119 5.18 -7.95 6.21
N ALA A 120 4.52 -8.00 7.36
CA ALA A 120 3.08 -7.79 7.44
C ALA A 120 2.76 -6.31 7.28
N VAL A 121 1.82 -6.00 6.40
CA VAL A 121 1.45 -4.63 6.06
C VAL A 121 -0.05 -4.45 6.04
N ARG A 122 -0.50 -3.24 6.33
CA ARG A 122 -1.89 -2.81 6.22
C ARG A 122 -2.01 -1.59 5.33
N VAL A 123 -3.15 -1.45 4.67
CA VAL A 123 -3.46 -0.32 3.80
C VAL A 123 -3.68 0.93 4.64
N THR A 124 -3.17 2.04 4.14
CA THR A 124 -3.46 3.39 4.59
C THR A 124 -3.61 4.28 3.35
N PHE A 125 -4.14 5.48 3.52
CA PHE A 125 -4.54 6.34 2.41
C PHE A 125 -3.71 7.62 2.42
N ALA A 126 -2.78 7.75 1.48
CA ALA A 126 -1.93 8.92 1.33
C ALA A 126 -2.66 10.01 0.53
N ALA A 127 -2.54 11.25 0.98
CA ALA A 127 -3.07 12.40 0.25
C ALA A 127 -2.37 12.53 -1.12
N THR A 128 -3.12 13.00 -2.12
CA THR A 128 -2.61 13.31 -3.45
C THR A 128 -2.74 14.81 -3.70
N ASP A 129 -2.21 15.29 -4.83
CA ASP A 129 -2.45 16.66 -5.33
C ASP A 129 -3.88 16.92 -5.86
N GLY A 130 -4.84 16.04 -5.55
CA GLY A 130 -6.22 16.11 -6.02
C GLY A 130 -7.22 15.53 -5.02
N SER A 131 -8.37 15.05 -5.51
CA SER A 131 -9.53 14.77 -4.65
C SER A 131 -9.54 13.37 -4.01
N TYR A 132 -8.81 12.40 -4.55
CA TYR A 132 -8.89 11.01 -4.11
C TYR A 132 -7.55 10.52 -3.57
N PRO A 133 -7.52 9.96 -2.34
CA PRO A 133 -6.28 9.48 -1.77
C PRO A 133 -5.79 8.20 -2.45
N LEU A 134 -4.48 7.96 -2.38
CA LEU A 134 -3.85 6.78 -2.94
C LEU A 134 -3.71 5.69 -1.85
N PRO A 135 -4.13 4.43 -2.13
CA PRO A 135 -3.84 3.30 -1.25
C PRO A 135 -2.33 3.02 -1.22
N VAL A 136 -1.72 3.22 -0.06
CA VAL A 136 -0.34 2.87 0.26
C VAL A 136 -0.33 1.88 1.44
N PHE A 137 0.82 1.29 1.75
CA PHE A 137 0.93 0.29 2.81
C PHE A 137 1.96 0.69 3.86
N GLU A 138 1.60 0.46 5.12
CA GLU A 138 2.45 0.68 6.29
C GLU A 138 2.55 -0.62 7.11
N PRO A 139 3.51 -0.74 8.05
CA PRO A 139 3.65 -1.93 8.87
C PRO A 139 2.37 -2.25 9.64
N ASP A 140 1.93 -3.50 9.57
CA ASP A 140 0.80 -3.97 10.38
C ASP A 140 1.31 -4.32 11.80
N THR A 141 1.27 -3.33 12.70
CA THR A 141 1.65 -3.50 14.11
C THR A 141 0.74 -4.46 14.89
N ASP A 142 -0.45 -4.77 14.35
CA ASP A 142 -1.42 -5.68 14.96
C ASP A 142 -1.25 -7.12 14.44
N ALA A 143 -0.42 -7.32 13.41
CA ALA A 143 0.11 -8.63 13.08
C ALA A 143 1.16 -8.99 14.14
N HIS A 144 0.68 -9.44 15.30
CA HIS A 144 1.49 -9.90 16.41
C HIS A 144 2.69 -10.69 15.87
N VAL A 145 3.90 -10.24 16.22
CA VAL A 145 5.17 -10.85 15.86
C VAL A 145 5.09 -12.33 16.21
N ALA A 146 4.77 -13.17 15.22
CA ALA A 146 5.01 -14.60 15.29
C ALA A 146 6.51 -14.79 15.11
N GLY A 147 7.25 -14.34 16.11
CA GLY A 147 8.66 -14.65 16.29
C GLY A 147 8.81 -16.13 16.63
N ASP A 148 9.88 -16.68 16.10
CA ASP A 148 10.58 -17.90 16.47
C ASP A 148 9.95 -19.24 16.07
N LYS A 149 10.54 -19.84 15.03
CA LYS A 149 11.21 -21.14 15.18
C LYS A 149 12.52 -21.18 14.37
N GLN A 150 13.62 -21.11 15.14
CA GLN A 150 14.92 -21.81 15.04
C GLN A 150 15.71 -21.81 13.73
#